data_AF-G2XMD2-F1
#
_entry.id   AF-G2XMD2-F1
#
_cell.length_a   1.000
_cell.length_b   1.000
_cell.length_c   1.000
_cell.angle_alpha   90.00
_cell.angle_beta   90.00
_cell.angle_gamma   90.00
#
_symmetry.space_group_name_H-M   'P 1'
#
loop_
_entity.id
_entity.type
_entity.pdbx_description
1 polymer ?
#
loop_
_entity_poly.entity_id
_entity_poly.type
_entity_poly.pdbx_seq_one_letter_code
_entity_poly.pdbx_strand_id
1 'polypeptide(L)'
;MAPVVRACMPLPTPPAAVASSSAAPSTDAQRRSPGARVLVLGGTGRVGGSTATALSKLRPDLSILIAGRNRLDVDLVVHAAGPFQRENECTVLQAAIATKTAYIDICDDTDYSWRAKGFHEQAKACGVPAITTAGIYPGVSNGFFYYTAGSGGAGPTILTTSFLLLAEDVIAYNKGEEIKLKPYSGALSIDFGKGARKKDVYLLNLPEVKSAYKVLGVPTVSARFGTAPFFWNWGMQAFANFLPVEFLRDKNKVLKLVKFVDPFVRAIDGIAGERVSMRVSNYFFLFTCAFKSTSSIQAI
;
A
#
# COMPACT_ATOMS: atom_id res chain seq x y z
N MET A 1 -38.91 44.08 -1.21
CA MET A 1 -37.66 44.28 -1.97
C MET A 1 -37.13 42.89 -2.30
N ALA A 2 -37.43 42.39 -3.51
CA ALA A 2 -37.11 41.05 -3.97
C ALA A 2 -35.82 41.08 -4.82
N PRO A 3 -34.95 40.06 -4.74
CA PRO A 3 -33.71 40.04 -5.52
C PRO A 3 -33.98 39.66 -6.99
N VAL A 4 -33.44 40.47 -7.89
CA VAL A 4 -33.50 40.31 -9.34
C VAL A 4 -32.49 39.25 -9.78
N VAL A 5 -32.96 38.18 -10.42
CA VAL A 5 -32.13 37.17 -11.10
C VAL A 5 -31.91 37.63 -12.55
N ARG A 6 -30.66 37.88 -12.94
CA ARG A 6 -30.27 38.25 -14.31
C ARG A 6 -29.95 36.98 -15.09
N ALA A 7 -30.72 36.69 -16.15
CA ALA A 7 -30.48 35.60 -17.07
C ALA A 7 -29.24 35.87 -17.94
N CYS A 8 -28.37 34.86 -18.10
CA CYS A 8 -27.21 34.92 -19.01
C CYS A 8 -27.65 34.83 -20.47
N MET A 9 -27.05 35.66 -21.34
CA MET A 9 -27.21 35.59 -22.79
C MET A 9 -26.52 34.35 -23.39
N PRO A 10 -27.02 33.80 -24.52
CA PRO A 10 -26.34 32.72 -25.22
C PRO A 10 -25.08 33.22 -25.95
N LEU A 11 -24.02 32.40 -25.94
CA LEU A 11 -22.77 32.62 -26.68
C LEU A 11 -22.97 32.43 -28.20
N PRO A 12 -22.23 33.14 -29.06
CA PRO A 12 -22.33 33.00 -30.52
C PRO A 12 -21.76 31.66 -31.00
N THR A 13 -22.40 31.07 -32.02
CA THR A 13 -21.92 29.88 -32.73
C THR A 13 -20.63 30.15 -33.51
N PRO A 14 -19.67 29.20 -33.56
CA PRO A 14 -18.45 29.35 -34.33
C PRO A 14 -18.70 29.20 -35.85
N PRO A 15 -17.89 29.86 -36.71
CA PRO A 15 -18.04 29.79 -38.16
C PRO A 15 -17.61 28.43 -38.75
N ALA A 16 -18.19 28.10 -39.90
CA ALA A 16 -18.03 26.84 -40.62
C ALA A 16 -16.59 26.59 -41.13
N ALA A 17 -16.23 25.30 -41.18
CA ALA A 17 -14.93 24.81 -41.59
C ALA A 17 -14.59 25.15 -43.04
N VAL A 18 -13.38 25.66 -43.26
CA VAL A 18 -12.79 25.88 -44.59
C VAL A 18 -11.88 24.68 -44.89
N ALA A 19 -12.16 23.99 -45.99
CA ALA A 19 -11.34 22.90 -46.49
C ALA A 19 -10.05 23.44 -47.14
N SER A 20 -8.90 22.80 -46.87
CA SER A 20 -7.71 22.94 -47.71
C SER A 20 -6.91 21.63 -47.84
N SER A 21 -6.87 21.18 -49.09
CA SER A 21 -5.84 20.48 -49.87
C SER A 21 -4.90 19.46 -49.20
N SER A 22 -4.92 18.26 -49.79
CA SER A 22 -3.97 17.15 -49.66
C SER A 22 -2.52 17.53 -49.95
N ALA A 23 -1.63 17.23 -49.00
CA ALA A 23 -0.20 17.10 -49.21
C ALA A 23 0.26 15.68 -48.80
N ALA A 24 1.21 15.12 -49.56
CA ALA A 24 1.68 13.74 -49.50
C ALA A 24 2.19 13.31 -48.10
N PRO A 25 2.14 12.02 -47.75
CA PRO A 25 2.57 11.55 -46.43
C PRO A 25 4.10 11.56 -46.34
N SER A 26 4.63 12.49 -45.54
CA SER A 26 6.02 12.43 -45.07
C SER A 26 6.16 11.26 -44.10
N THR A 27 7.04 10.32 -44.44
CA THR A 27 7.48 9.22 -43.57
C THR A 27 8.32 9.78 -42.42
N ASP A 28 7.67 10.41 -41.47
CA ASP A 28 8.26 10.71 -40.16
C ASP A 28 7.85 9.57 -39.24
N ALA A 29 8.66 8.50 -39.24
CA ALA A 29 8.56 7.45 -38.26
C ALA A 29 8.76 8.10 -36.89
N GLN A 30 7.64 8.34 -36.19
CA GLN A 30 7.56 8.88 -34.83
C GLN A 30 8.68 8.30 -33.97
N ARG A 31 9.75 9.07 -33.79
CA ARG A 31 10.73 8.86 -32.75
C ARG A 31 10.05 9.24 -31.45
N ARG A 32 9.21 8.32 -30.92
CA ARG A 32 8.59 8.46 -29.60
C ARG A 32 9.71 8.81 -28.62
N SER A 33 9.58 9.93 -27.93
CA SER A 33 10.40 10.25 -26.76
C SER A 33 10.47 8.98 -25.90
N PRO A 34 11.66 8.53 -25.46
CA PRO A 34 11.74 7.36 -24.60
C PRO A 34 10.85 7.61 -23.39
N GLY A 35 9.81 6.80 -23.21
CA GLY A 35 8.96 6.94 -22.03
C GLY A 35 9.76 6.68 -20.77
N ALA A 36 9.28 7.21 -19.65
CA ALA A 36 9.99 7.15 -18.38
C ALA A 36 10.37 5.70 -18.00
N ARG A 37 11.57 5.56 -17.41
CA ARG A 37 12.18 4.31 -17.00
C ARG A 37 11.85 4.05 -15.54
N VAL A 38 11.17 2.94 -15.27
CA VAL A 38 10.71 2.56 -13.94
C VAL A 38 11.42 1.29 -13.50
N LEU A 39 12.19 1.35 -12.40
CA LEU A 39 12.77 0.18 -11.75
C LEU A 39 11.82 -0.37 -10.70
N VAL A 40 11.39 -1.63 -10.84
CA VAL A 40 10.64 -2.34 -9.81
C VAL A 40 11.57 -3.27 -9.03
N LEU A 41 12.01 -2.81 -7.85
CA LEU A 41 12.75 -3.63 -6.90
C LEU A 41 11.81 -4.60 -6.19
N GLY A 42 12.16 -5.90 -6.19
CA GLY A 42 11.25 -6.96 -5.75
C GLY A 42 10.21 -7.35 -6.81
N GLY A 43 10.43 -6.99 -8.08
CA GLY A 43 9.50 -7.25 -9.19
C GLY A 43 9.28 -8.73 -9.53
N THR A 44 10.11 -9.65 -9.02
CA THR A 44 9.87 -11.11 -9.13
C THR A 44 8.90 -11.64 -8.06
N GLY A 45 8.63 -10.84 -7.02
CA GLY A 45 7.64 -11.16 -6.00
C GLY A 45 6.21 -10.88 -6.47
N ARG A 46 5.21 -11.34 -5.71
CA ARG A 46 3.78 -11.18 -6.06
C ARG A 46 3.37 -9.72 -6.20
N VAL A 47 3.70 -8.88 -5.21
CA VAL A 47 3.31 -7.47 -5.23
C VAL A 47 4.06 -6.72 -6.32
N GLY A 48 5.39 -6.81 -6.37
CA GLY A 48 6.21 -6.15 -7.40
C GLY A 48 5.84 -6.59 -8.83
N GLY A 49 5.63 -7.89 -9.06
CA GLY A 49 5.25 -8.43 -10.37
C GLY A 49 3.84 -8.00 -10.80
N SER A 50 2.89 -7.95 -9.86
CA SER A 50 1.55 -7.41 -10.11
C SER A 50 1.60 -5.93 -10.44
N THR A 51 2.39 -5.14 -9.69
CA THR A 51 2.59 -3.71 -9.97
C THR A 51 3.19 -3.48 -11.35
N ALA A 52 4.23 -4.23 -11.72
CA ALA A 52 4.83 -4.16 -13.05
C ALA A 52 3.83 -4.49 -14.17
N THR A 53 3.04 -5.55 -13.98
CA THR A 53 2.00 -5.96 -14.94
C THR A 53 0.89 -4.94 -15.08
N ALA A 54 0.50 -4.29 -13.97
CA ALA A 54 -0.49 -3.22 -13.99
C ALA A 54 0.05 -1.98 -14.72
N LEU A 55 1.29 -1.58 -14.42
CA LEU A 55 1.96 -0.44 -15.07
C LEU A 55 2.11 -0.66 -16.58
N SER A 56 2.48 -1.86 -17.02
CA SER A 56 2.66 -2.15 -18.45
C SER A 56 1.35 -2.04 -19.25
N LYS A 57 0.21 -2.30 -18.60
CA LYS A 57 -1.12 -2.17 -19.21
C LYS A 57 -1.63 -0.73 -19.18
N LEU A 58 -1.46 -0.04 -18.05
CA LEU A 58 -1.95 1.32 -17.83
C LEU A 58 -1.13 2.36 -18.60
N ARG A 59 0.18 2.14 -18.71
CA ARG A 59 1.14 3.05 -19.32
C ARG A 59 2.14 2.27 -20.17
N PRO A 60 1.70 1.78 -21.36
CA PRO A 60 2.53 0.97 -22.25
C PRO A 60 3.72 1.76 -22.85
N ASP A 61 3.76 3.07 -22.64
CA ASP A 61 4.89 3.93 -23.00
C ASP A 61 6.07 3.82 -22.02
N LEU A 62 5.88 3.31 -20.80
CA LEU A 62 6.95 3.17 -19.81
C LEU A 62 7.92 2.04 -20.16
N SER A 63 9.21 2.29 -19.89
CA SER A 63 10.22 1.24 -19.87
C SER A 63 10.32 0.66 -18.47
N ILE A 64 9.76 -0.54 -18.26
CA ILE A 64 9.70 -1.18 -16.94
C ILE A 64 10.84 -2.18 -16.80
N LEU A 65 11.68 -1.98 -15.78
CA LEU A 65 12.80 -2.84 -15.44
C LEU A 65 12.46 -3.68 -14.20
N ILE A 66 12.53 -5.00 -14.32
CA ILE A 66 12.23 -5.95 -13.25
C ILE A 66 13.52 -6.45 -12.62
N ALA A 67 13.74 -6.06 -11.36
CA ALA A 67 14.97 -6.33 -10.61
C ALA A 67 16.25 -5.78 -11.28
N GLY A 68 17.21 -5.33 -10.46
CA GLY A 68 18.48 -4.81 -10.95
C GLY A 68 19.62 -5.27 -10.05
N ARG A 69 20.63 -5.91 -10.64
CA ARG A 69 21.94 -6.10 -10.02
C ARG A 69 22.94 -5.01 -10.43
N ASN A 70 22.55 -4.18 -11.39
CA ASN A 70 23.36 -3.12 -11.97
C ASN A 70 22.75 -1.76 -11.64
N ARG A 71 23.61 -0.76 -11.40
CA ARG A 71 23.19 0.65 -11.32
C ARG A 71 22.71 1.08 -12.70
N LEU A 72 21.41 1.23 -12.86
CA LEU A 72 20.78 1.75 -14.06
C LEU A 72 20.22 3.12 -13.74
N ASP A 73 20.42 4.06 -14.66
CA ASP A 73 19.76 5.36 -14.61
C ASP A 73 18.26 5.17 -14.88
N VAL A 74 17.43 5.61 -13.95
CA VAL A 74 15.96 5.45 -14.00
C VAL A 74 15.28 6.68 -13.41
N ASP A 75 14.06 6.94 -13.86
CA ASP A 75 13.28 8.09 -13.43
C ASP A 75 12.53 7.82 -12.11
N LEU A 76 12.14 6.56 -11.87
CA LEU A 76 11.38 6.13 -10.70
C LEU A 76 11.84 4.77 -10.19
N VAL A 77 12.00 4.65 -8.87
CA VAL A 77 12.14 3.38 -8.16
C VAL A 77 10.84 3.03 -7.44
N VAL A 78 10.28 1.86 -7.77
CA VAL A 78 9.20 1.21 -7.04
C VAL A 78 9.81 0.12 -6.15
N HIS A 79 9.85 0.35 -4.85
CA HIS A 79 10.43 -0.57 -3.88
C HIS A 79 9.36 -1.48 -3.26
N ALA A 80 9.30 -2.71 -3.77
CA ALA A 80 8.45 -3.80 -3.29
C ALA A 80 9.26 -5.01 -2.78
N ALA A 81 10.52 -4.78 -2.40
CA ALA A 81 11.45 -5.81 -1.95
C ALA A 81 11.40 -5.95 -0.42
N GLY A 82 10.29 -6.51 0.08
CA GLY A 82 10.13 -6.82 1.50
C GLY A 82 10.75 -8.17 1.90
N PRO A 83 10.64 -8.56 3.20
CA PRO A 83 9.95 -7.83 4.26
C PRO A 83 10.75 -6.60 4.74
N PHE A 84 10.06 -5.52 5.11
CA PHE A 84 10.66 -4.28 5.63
C PHE A 84 10.96 -4.35 7.13
N GLN A 85 10.31 -5.28 7.84
CA GLN A 85 10.50 -5.52 9.26
C GLN A 85 11.97 -5.91 9.51
N ARG A 86 12.54 -5.33 10.57
CA ARG A 86 13.94 -5.53 11.01
C ARG A 86 15.00 -4.91 10.11
N GLU A 87 14.64 -4.13 9.10
CA GLU A 87 15.60 -3.38 8.31
C GLU A 87 15.98 -2.10 9.05
N ASN A 88 17.25 -1.98 9.48
CA ASN A 88 17.70 -0.84 10.29
C ASN A 88 17.89 0.44 9.46
N GLU A 89 18.09 0.30 8.15
CA GLU A 89 18.45 1.38 7.25
C GLU A 89 17.47 1.48 6.08
N CYS A 90 17.16 2.71 5.65
CA CYS A 90 16.33 2.97 4.48
C CYS A 90 17.18 3.06 3.21
N THR A 91 18.03 2.04 2.97
CA THR A 91 19.10 2.08 1.96
C THR A 91 18.63 2.42 0.54
N VAL A 92 17.47 1.89 0.13
CA VAL A 92 16.91 2.16 -1.21
C VAL A 92 16.44 3.61 -1.31
N LEU A 93 15.80 4.15 -0.28
CA LEU A 93 15.39 5.56 -0.24
C LEU A 93 16.61 6.49 -0.21
N GLN A 94 17.61 6.19 0.62
CA GLN A 94 18.87 6.93 0.67
C GLN A 94 19.56 6.96 -0.70
N ALA A 95 19.62 5.80 -1.38
CA ALA A 95 20.17 5.71 -2.72
C ALA A 95 19.38 6.55 -3.73
N ALA A 96 18.05 6.49 -3.70
CA ALA A 96 17.19 7.29 -4.57
C ALA A 96 17.39 8.80 -4.36
N ILE A 97 17.52 9.24 -3.09
CA ILE A 97 17.84 10.63 -2.78
C ILE A 97 19.21 11.02 -3.33
N ALA A 98 20.23 10.17 -3.13
CA ALA A 98 21.59 10.42 -3.59
C ALA A 98 21.70 10.50 -5.12
N THR A 99 20.89 9.70 -5.85
CA THR A 99 20.85 9.70 -7.32
C THR A 99 19.81 10.66 -7.90
N LYS A 100 19.10 11.42 -7.05
CA LYS A 100 18.00 12.32 -7.43
C LYS A 100 16.88 11.62 -8.21
N THR A 101 16.60 10.38 -7.86
CA THR A 101 15.60 9.53 -8.50
C THR A 101 14.31 9.54 -7.69
N ALA A 102 13.16 9.64 -8.34
CA ALA A 102 11.87 9.55 -7.65
C ALA A 102 11.71 8.19 -6.96
N TYR A 103 11.02 8.16 -5.83
CA TYR A 103 10.90 6.95 -5.01
C TYR A 103 9.46 6.70 -4.56
N ILE A 104 9.04 5.43 -4.62
CA ILE A 104 7.83 4.94 -3.97
C ILE A 104 8.08 3.58 -3.32
N ASP A 105 7.56 3.36 -2.12
CA ASP A 105 7.54 2.03 -1.47
C ASP A 105 6.16 1.61 -0.99
N ILE A 106 6.07 0.31 -0.66
CA ILE A 106 4.88 -0.33 -0.10
C ILE A 106 5.13 -0.79 1.35
N CYS A 107 5.98 -0.07 2.09
CA CYS A 107 6.41 -0.47 3.42
C CYS A 107 5.21 -0.62 4.37
N ASP A 108 5.17 -1.71 5.13
CA ASP A 108 4.17 -2.02 6.15
C ASP A 108 4.76 -2.05 7.59
N ASP A 109 6.04 -1.71 7.75
CA ASP A 109 6.73 -1.69 9.03
C ASP A 109 6.68 -0.30 9.70
N THR A 110 6.31 -0.27 10.99
CA THR A 110 6.17 0.98 11.75
C THR A 110 7.49 1.73 11.85
N ASP A 111 8.54 1.08 12.31
CA ASP A 111 9.81 1.75 12.61
C ASP A 111 10.52 2.20 11.33
N TYR A 112 10.53 1.36 10.30
CA TYR A 112 11.06 1.67 8.98
C TYR A 112 10.33 2.86 8.38
N SER A 113 8.99 2.89 8.46
CA SER A 113 8.22 4.03 7.92
C SER A 113 8.59 5.36 8.60
N TRP A 114 8.87 5.33 9.91
CA TRP A 114 9.27 6.52 10.66
C TRP A 114 10.71 6.94 10.37
N ARG A 115 11.63 5.98 10.24
CA ARG A 115 12.98 6.26 9.74
C ARG A 115 12.93 6.88 8.35
N ALA A 116 12.13 6.31 7.44
CA ALA A 116 11.98 6.80 6.08
C ALA A 116 11.43 8.24 6.04
N LYS A 117 10.42 8.55 6.88
CA LYS A 117 9.90 9.92 7.05
C LYS A 117 10.93 10.90 7.62
N GLY A 118 11.93 10.41 8.37
CA GLY A 118 13.06 11.22 8.84
C GLY A 118 13.90 11.82 7.71
N PHE A 119 13.85 11.27 6.49
CA PHE A 119 14.54 11.82 5.32
C PHE A 119 13.78 12.96 4.62
N HIS A 120 12.66 13.45 5.19
CA HIS A 120 11.82 14.48 4.57
C HIS A 120 12.61 15.72 4.13
N GLU A 121 13.38 16.32 5.04
CA GLU A 121 14.14 17.55 4.73
C GLU A 121 15.23 17.29 3.69
N GLN A 122 15.88 16.12 3.75
CA GLN A 122 16.91 15.75 2.77
C GLN A 122 16.31 15.55 1.37
N ALA A 123 15.19 14.82 1.26
CA ALA A 123 14.50 14.61 0.00
C ALA A 123 14.01 15.94 -0.60
N LYS A 124 13.47 16.83 0.23
CA LYS A 124 13.05 18.18 -0.15
C LYS A 124 14.22 19.03 -0.65
N ALA A 125 15.35 19.02 0.05
CA ALA A 125 16.55 19.75 -0.35
C ALA A 125 17.13 19.25 -1.69
N CYS A 126 17.04 17.94 -1.96
CA CYS A 126 17.50 17.35 -3.22
C CYS A 126 16.46 17.44 -4.36
N GLY A 127 15.24 17.94 -4.10
CA GLY A 127 14.16 17.99 -5.09
C GLY A 127 13.61 16.62 -5.47
N VAL A 128 13.71 15.64 -4.57
CA VAL A 128 13.34 14.24 -4.83
C VAL A 128 11.95 13.95 -4.31
N PRO A 129 10.96 13.63 -5.18
CA PRO A 129 9.67 13.15 -4.72
C PRO A 129 9.80 11.74 -4.16
N ALA A 130 9.40 11.56 -2.90
CA ALA A 130 9.41 10.28 -2.20
C ALA A 130 8.05 10.00 -1.55
N ILE A 131 7.41 8.90 -1.96
CA ILE A 131 6.16 8.42 -1.36
C ILE A 131 6.49 7.14 -0.57
N THR A 132 6.18 7.12 0.72
CA THR A 132 6.40 5.95 1.58
C THR A 132 5.05 5.34 1.95
N THR A 133 5.02 4.05 2.28
CA THR A 133 3.83 3.34 2.77
C THR A 133 2.63 3.35 1.80
N ALA A 134 2.89 3.20 0.49
CA ALA A 134 1.88 3.30 -0.58
C ALA A 134 1.29 1.94 -1.01
N GLY A 135 1.05 1.06 -0.04
CA GLY A 135 0.36 -0.23 -0.25
C GLY A 135 -1.15 -0.13 -0.12
N ILE A 136 -1.81 -1.29 0.05
CA ILE A 136 -3.23 -1.34 0.42
C ILE A 136 -3.39 -1.00 1.90
N TYR A 137 -2.59 -1.67 2.75
CA TYR A 137 -2.46 -1.40 4.17
C TYR A 137 -0.99 -1.55 4.56
N PRO A 138 -0.30 -0.45 4.92
CA PRO A 138 -0.76 0.95 4.88
C PRO A 138 -0.88 1.50 3.45
N GLY A 139 -1.65 2.59 3.27
CA GLY A 139 -1.61 3.44 2.07
C GLY A 139 -2.98 3.95 1.62
N VAL A 140 -3.82 3.06 1.09
CA VAL A 140 -5.24 3.37 0.74
C VAL A 140 -6.11 3.50 2.00
N SER A 141 -5.59 3.03 3.12
CA SER A 141 -6.29 2.84 4.35
C SER A 141 -6.31 4.11 5.25
N ASN A 142 -7.44 4.44 5.89
CA ASN A 142 -7.52 5.39 7.01
C ASN A 142 -8.55 4.92 8.07
N GLY A 143 -8.14 4.46 9.26
CA GLY A 143 -9.01 3.99 10.37
C GLY A 143 -9.42 2.50 10.25
N PHE A 144 -8.81 1.60 11.02
CA PHE A 144 -8.31 0.37 10.39
C PHE A 144 -8.87 -0.96 10.95
N PHE A 145 -9.90 -1.50 10.28
CA PHE A 145 -10.24 -2.92 10.38
C PHE A 145 -9.94 -3.62 9.06
N TYR A 146 -9.14 -4.68 9.11
CA TYR A 146 -8.72 -5.45 7.96
C TYR A 146 -9.21 -6.88 8.03
N TYR A 147 -9.61 -7.40 6.88
CA TYR A 147 -9.89 -8.80 6.72
C TYR A 147 -9.33 -9.33 5.40
N THR A 148 -8.53 -10.38 5.47
CA THR A 148 -7.96 -11.05 4.30
C THR A 148 -8.48 -12.47 4.21
N ALA A 149 -8.78 -12.95 3.00
CA ALA A 149 -8.98 -14.36 2.74
C ALA A 149 -7.63 -14.95 2.29
N GLY A 150 -7.21 -16.01 2.97
CA GLY A 150 -5.91 -16.63 2.74
C GLY A 150 -4.75 -15.70 3.03
N SER A 151 -3.74 -15.71 2.16
CA SER A 151 -2.65 -14.72 2.16
C SER A 151 -3.06 -13.36 1.56
N GLY A 152 -4.32 -13.17 1.14
CA GLY A 152 -4.74 -12.01 0.35
C GLY A 152 -4.01 -11.87 -0.99
N GLY A 153 -3.42 -12.95 -1.51
CA GLY A 153 -2.66 -12.98 -2.78
C GLY A 153 -1.25 -12.39 -2.72
N ALA A 154 -0.81 -11.91 -1.55
CA ALA A 154 0.51 -11.31 -1.33
C ALA A 154 1.68 -12.33 -1.29
N GLY A 155 1.39 -13.64 -1.26
CA GLY A 155 2.40 -14.70 -1.22
C GLY A 155 3.11 -14.83 0.13
N PRO A 156 4.21 -15.60 0.23
CA PRO A 156 4.83 -15.98 1.51
C PRO A 156 5.38 -14.81 2.32
N THR A 157 5.58 -13.65 1.68
CA THR A 157 6.03 -12.42 2.36
C THR A 157 5.04 -11.99 3.43
N ILE A 158 3.72 -12.06 3.19
CA ILE A 158 2.72 -11.63 4.18
C ILE A 158 2.74 -12.52 5.43
N LEU A 159 3.01 -13.82 5.27
CA LEU A 159 3.11 -14.73 6.39
C LEU A 159 4.37 -14.44 7.21
N THR A 160 5.47 -14.11 6.51
CA THR A 160 6.72 -13.67 7.14
C THR A 160 6.51 -12.39 7.94
N THR A 161 5.89 -11.36 7.36
CA THR A 161 5.64 -10.09 8.07
C THR A 161 4.67 -10.29 9.23
N SER A 162 3.60 -11.07 9.04
CA SER A 162 2.63 -11.38 10.09
C SER A 162 3.30 -12.02 11.32
N PHE A 163 4.19 -12.99 11.13
CA PHE A 163 4.91 -13.60 12.25
C PHE A 163 5.92 -12.65 12.91
N LEU A 164 6.62 -11.81 12.14
CA LEU A 164 7.53 -10.81 12.70
C LEU A 164 6.77 -9.78 13.56
N LEU A 165 5.57 -9.37 13.13
CA LEU A 165 4.70 -8.44 13.86
C LEU A 165 4.15 -9.05 15.17
N LEU A 166 4.06 -10.38 15.29
CA LEU A 166 3.71 -11.02 16.57
C LEU A 166 4.77 -10.83 17.67
N ALA A 167 5.98 -10.39 17.31
CA ALA A 167 7.05 -10.11 18.26
C ALA A 167 7.11 -8.65 18.72
N GLU A 168 6.17 -7.82 18.26
CA GLU A 168 6.11 -6.38 18.52
C GLU A 168 4.96 -6.02 19.45
N ASP A 169 5.18 -5.01 20.30
CA ASP A 169 4.08 -4.35 20.98
C ASP A 169 3.22 -3.63 19.94
N VAL A 170 1.90 -3.76 20.05
CA VAL A 170 0.97 -2.99 19.24
C VAL A 170 0.86 -1.59 19.83
N ILE A 171 1.30 -0.59 19.06
CA ILE A 171 1.11 0.80 19.43
C ILE A 171 -0.29 1.24 19.00
N ALA A 172 -1.06 1.75 19.95
CA ALA A 172 -2.36 2.38 19.72
C ALA A 172 -2.43 3.70 20.48
N TYR A 173 -3.42 4.54 20.13
CA TYR A 173 -3.71 5.77 20.84
C TYR A 173 -5.14 5.73 21.36
N ASN A 174 -5.34 6.18 22.60
CA ASN A 174 -6.66 6.30 23.21
C ASN A 174 -6.76 7.66 23.92
N LYS A 175 -7.69 8.51 23.47
CA LYS A 175 -7.93 9.85 24.03
C LYS A 175 -6.66 10.70 24.13
N GLY A 176 -5.79 10.61 23.14
CA GLY A 176 -4.55 11.38 23.08
C GLY A 176 -3.33 10.65 23.65
N GLU A 177 -3.50 9.54 24.36
CA GLU A 177 -2.42 8.83 25.04
C GLU A 177 -1.95 7.61 24.24
N GLU A 178 -0.64 7.42 24.16
CA GLU A 178 -0.03 6.22 23.56
C GLU A 178 -0.17 5.03 24.52
N ILE A 179 -0.70 3.92 24.01
CA ILE A 179 -0.84 2.67 24.76
C ILE A 179 -0.14 1.53 24.00
N LYS A 180 0.49 0.65 24.76
CA LYS A 180 1.10 -0.58 24.26
C LYS A 180 0.21 -1.77 24.57
N LEU A 181 -0.10 -2.55 23.54
CA LEU A 181 -1.01 -3.70 23.64
C LEU A 181 -0.33 -4.96 23.10
N LYS A 182 -0.81 -6.13 23.54
CA LYS A 182 -0.31 -7.40 23.06
C LYS A 182 -0.75 -7.64 21.60
N PRO A 183 0.15 -8.09 20.71
CA PRO A 183 -0.25 -8.47 19.35
C PRO A 183 -1.23 -9.64 19.39
N TYR A 184 -2.11 -9.64 18.40
CA TYR A 184 -3.12 -10.66 18.20
C TYR A 184 -4.08 -10.86 19.40
N SER A 185 -4.31 -9.79 20.16
CA SER A 185 -5.25 -9.73 21.29
C SER A 185 -6.43 -8.78 21.00
N GLY A 186 -7.33 -8.60 21.97
CA GLY A 186 -8.40 -7.58 21.89
C GLY A 186 -9.34 -7.78 20.69
N ALA A 187 -9.78 -9.02 20.50
CA ALA A 187 -10.62 -9.44 19.38
C ALA A 187 -11.92 -8.60 19.31
N LEU A 188 -12.24 -8.11 18.13
CA LEU A 188 -13.52 -7.45 17.84
C LEU A 188 -14.20 -8.15 16.67
N SER A 189 -15.53 -8.30 16.74
CA SER A 189 -16.32 -8.80 15.62
C SER A 189 -16.88 -7.63 14.83
N ILE A 190 -16.40 -7.46 13.60
CA ILE A 190 -16.70 -6.31 12.74
C ILE A 190 -17.44 -6.79 11.50
N ASP A 191 -18.56 -6.16 11.17
CA ASP A 191 -19.28 -6.43 9.92
C ASP A 191 -18.63 -5.66 8.77
N PHE A 192 -18.08 -6.37 7.78
CA PHE A 192 -17.48 -5.76 6.59
C PHE A 192 -18.50 -5.49 5.47
N GLY A 193 -19.79 -5.69 5.73
CA GLY A 193 -20.86 -5.44 4.76
C GLY A 193 -21.14 -6.66 3.87
N LYS A 194 -21.87 -6.42 2.78
CA LYS A 194 -22.32 -7.49 1.87
C LYS A 194 -21.10 -8.22 1.27
N GLY A 195 -21.11 -9.55 1.35
CA GLY A 195 -20.00 -10.41 0.90
C GLY A 195 -19.14 -10.90 2.07
N ALA A 196 -18.32 -10.03 2.66
CA ALA A 196 -17.40 -10.41 3.74
C ALA A 196 -18.11 -10.64 5.09
N ARG A 197 -19.24 -9.96 5.35
CA ARG A 197 -20.06 -10.12 6.58
C ARG A 197 -19.24 -9.89 7.86
N LYS A 198 -19.76 -10.36 9.00
CA LYS A 198 -19.10 -10.30 10.30
C LYS A 198 -17.85 -11.16 10.34
N LYS A 199 -16.74 -10.56 10.78
CA LYS A 199 -15.43 -11.19 10.89
C LYS A 199 -14.72 -10.72 12.16
N ASP A 200 -13.98 -11.63 12.76
CA ASP A 200 -13.17 -11.33 13.94
C ASP A 200 -11.82 -10.77 13.51
N VAL A 201 -11.42 -9.68 14.17
CA VAL A 201 -10.19 -8.94 13.91
C VAL A 201 -9.43 -8.68 15.21
N TYR A 202 -8.10 -8.72 15.13
CA TYR A 202 -7.18 -8.73 16.28
C TYR A 202 -6.13 -7.64 16.14
N LEU A 203 -5.62 -7.12 17.26
CA LEU A 203 -4.63 -6.04 17.27
C LEU A 203 -3.34 -6.45 16.54
N LEU A 204 -2.86 -5.59 15.64
CA LEU A 204 -1.53 -5.69 15.03
C LEU A 204 -0.90 -4.31 14.89
N ASN A 205 0.42 -4.25 14.98
CA ASN A 205 1.17 -3.02 14.89
C ASN A 205 1.26 -2.58 13.41
N LEU A 206 0.79 -1.37 13.08
CA LEU A 206 0.84 -0.85 11.72
C LEU A 206 1.24 0.65 11.68
N PRO A 207 2.02 1.08 10.68
CA PRO A 207 2.63 2.41 10.59
C PRO A 207 1.62 3.57 10.50
N GLU A 208 0.45 3.27 9.93
CA GLU A 208 -0.66 4.18 9.74
C GLU A 208 -1.31 4.65 11.04
N VAL A 209 -1.24 3.85 12.12
CA VAL A 209 -1.80 4.22 13.44
C VAL A 209 -1.09 5.45 13.97
N LYS A 210 0.25 5.43 13.95
CA LYS A 210 1.06 6.56 14.40
C LYS A 210 0.97 7.75 13.44
N SER A 211 0.77 7.52 12.14
CA SER A 211 0.57 8.60 11.17
C SER A 211 -0.78 9.30 11.35
N ALA A 212 -1.86 8.54 11.53
CA ALA A 212 -3.19 9.08 11.81
C ALA A 212 -3.20 9.90 13.11
N TYR A 213 -2.46 9.47 14.14
CA TYR A 213 -2.33 10.26 15.36
C TYR A 213 -1.45 11.51 15.15
N LYS A 214 -0.19 11.35 14.74
CA LYS A 214 0.80 12.44 14.70
C LYS A 214 0.56 13.46 13.60
N VAL A 215 -0.02 13.06 12.46
CA VAL A 215 -0.21 13.92 11.28
C VAL A 215 -1.66 14.39 11.17
N LEU A 216 -2.63 13.49 11.35
CA LEU A 216 -4.05 13.82 11.22
C LEU A 216 -4.71 14.24 12.54
N GLY A 217 -4.00 14.10 13.67
CA GLY A 217 -4.51 14.52 14.99
C GLY A 217 -5.64 13.64 15.53
N VAL A 218 -5.80 12.40 15.05
CA VAL A 218 -6.88 11.50 15.49
C VAL A 218 -6.57 11.01 16.91
N PRO A 219 -7.36 11.36 17.94
CA PRO A 219 -6.98 11.14 19.33
C PRO A 219 -7.11 9.68 19.79
N THR A 220 -7.94 8.89 19.10
CA THR A 220 -8.12 7.46 19.39
C THR A 220 -8.00 6.67 18.09
N VAL A 221 -6.95 5.87 17.97
CA VAL A 221 -6.67 5.08 16.77
C VAL A 221 -5.96 3.77 17.13
N SER A 222 -6.38 2.69 16.50
CA SER A 222 -5.74 1.38 16.57
C SER A 222 -5.98 0.66 15.25
N ALA A 223 -5.15 -0.34 14.94
CA ALA A 223 -5.35 -1.21 13.79
C ALA A 223 -5.63 -2.64 14.22
N ARG A 224 -6.51 -3.31 13.47
CA ARG A 224 -6.83 -4.72 13.69
C ARG A 224 -6.94 -5.49 12.39
N PHE A 225 -6.53 -6.75 12.45
CA PHE A 225 -6.47 -7.65 11.31
C PHE A 225 -7.13 -8.99 11.63
N GLY A 226 -7.88 -9.51 10.67
CA GLY A 226 -8.41 -10.87 10.69
C GLY A 226 -8.11 -11.57 9.38
N THR A 227 -8.07 -12.90 9.43
CA THR A 227 -7.87 -13.74 8.25
C THR A 227 -8.95 -14.82 8.11
N ALA A 228 -9.22 -15.22 6.87
CA ALA A 228 -10.03 -16.37 6.51
C ALA A 228 -9.12 -17.52 6.03
N PRO A 229 -9.52 -18.76 6.27
CA PRO A 229 -10.58 -19.20 7.17
C PRO A 229 -10.31 -18.84 8.64
N PHE A 230 -11.38 -18.76 9.42
CA PHE A 230 -11.36 -18.19 10.78
C PHE A 230 -10.38 -18.92 11.72
N PHE A 231 -10.13 -20.22 11.52
CA PHE A 231 -9.22 -21.01 12.35
C PHE A 231 -7.75 -20.56 12.24
N TRP A 232 -7.36 -19.87 11.16
CA TRP A 232 -6.02 -19.28 11.09
C TRP A 232 -5.79 -18.26 12.18
N ASN A 233 -6.85 -17.56 12.59
CA ASN A 233 -6.73 -16.62 13.70
C ASN A 233 -6.40 -17.33 15.01
N TRP A 234 -6.93 -18.54 15.23
CA TRP A 234 -6.55 -19.34 16.40
C TRP A 234 -5.08 -19.77 16.35
N GLY A 235 -4.57 -20.12 15.16
CA GLY A 235 -3.14 -20.40 14.96
C GLY A 235 -2.26 -19.21 15.27
N MET A 236 -2.62 -18.02 14.77
CA MET A 236 -1.92 -16.77 15.06
C MET A 236 -1.97 -16.39 16.54
N GLN A 237 -3.12 -16.58 17.21
CA GLN A 237 -3.23 -16.44 18.66
C GLN A 237 -2.30 -17.41 19.38
N ALA A 238 -2.27 -18.68 18.97
CA ALA A 238 -1.38 -19.66 19.59
C ALA A 238 0.09 -19.25 19.44
N PHE A 239 0.50 -18.83 18.24
CA PHE A 239 1.86 -18.33 18.01
C PHE A 239 2.18 -17.10 18.86
N ALA A 240 1.27 -16.13 18.96
CA ALA A 240 1.45 -14.93 19.79
C ALA A 240 1.51 -15.21 21.31
N ASN A 241 0.99 -16.35 21.75
CA ASN A 241 0.94 -16.71 23.18
C ASN A 241 2.01 -17.74 23.59
N PHE A 242 2.41 -18.65 22.69
CA PHE A 242 3.23 -19.81 23.04
C PHE A 242 4.60 -19.84 22.36
N LEU A 243 4.81 -19.12 21.25
CA LEU A 243 6.16 -19.03 20.69
C LEU A 243 7.00 -18.01 21.48
N PRO A 244 8.27 -18.33 21.79
CA PRO A 244 9.16 -17.36 22.41
C PRO A 244 9.28 -16.11 21.54
N VAL A 245 9.23 -14.93 22.15
CA VAL A 245 9.36 -13.66 21.42
C VAL A 245 10.67 -13.64 20.65
N GLU A 246 11.77 -14.11 21.25
CA GLU A 246 13.10 -14.22 20.63
C GLU A 246 13.11 -15.09 19.36
N PHE A 247 12.21 -16.09 19.29
CA PHE A 247 12.04 -16.89 18.09
C PHE A 247 11.39 -16.05 16.98
N LEU A 248 10.29 -15.36 17.30
CA LEU A 248 9.55 -14.50 16.38
C LEU A 248 10.36 -13.25 15.97
N ARG A 249 11.35 -12.86 16.79
CA ARG A 249 12.30 -11.77 16.48
C ARG A 249 13.35 -12.14 15.43
N ASP A 250 13.62 -13.42 15.24
CA ASP A 250 14.69 -13.90 14.36
C ASP A 250 14.16 -14.17 12.94
N LYS A 251 14.56 -13.31 11.99
CA LYS A 251 14.15 -13.39 10.58
C LYS A 251 14.46 -14.77 9.97
N ASN A 252 15.59 -15.40 10.32
CA ASN A 252 15.96 -16.70 9.77
C ASN A 252 15.08 -17.82 10.32
N LYS A 253 14.74 -17.78 11.61
CA LYS A 253 13.81 -18.75 12.22
C LYS A 253 12.39 -18.57 11.67
N VAL A 254 11.93 -17.33 11.55
CA VAL A 254 10.62 -17.03 10.93
C VAL A 254 10.57 -17.52 9.48
N LEU A 255 11.61 -17.28 8.68
CA LEU A 255 11.64 -17.78 7.30
C LEU A 255 11.58 -19.32 7.22
N LYS A 256 12.21 -20.03 8.16
CA LYS A 256 12.08 -21.50 8.25
C LYS A 256 10.66 -21.93 8.63
N LEU A 257 10.03 -21.24 9.59
CA LEU A 257 8.64 -21.48 9.95
C LEU A 257 7.70 -21.22 8.77
N VAL A 258 7.88 -20.12 8.05
CA VAL A 258 7.10 -19.79 6.83
C VAL A 258 7.26 -20.88 5.78
N LYS A 259 8.47 -21.36 5.50
CA LYS A 259 8.68 -22.46 4.54
C LYS A 259 7.91 -23.74 4.92
N PHE A 260 7.75 -23.99 6.22
CA PHE A 260 6.98 -25.13 6.71
C PHE A 260 5.47 -24.90 6.61
N VAL A 261 4.98 -23.69 6.91
CA VAL A 261 3.55 -23.35 6.98
C VAL A 261 2.96 -22.99 5.60
N ASP A 262 3.76 -22.38 4.70
CA ASP A 262 3.33 -21.87 3.39
C ASP A 262 2.60 -22.92 2.51
N PRO A 263 3.04 -24.20 2.42
CA PRO A 263 2.32 -25.21 1.65
C PRO A 263 0.87 -25.43 2.15
N PHE A 264 0.67 -25.43 3.47
CA PHE A 264 -0.66 -25.59 4.07
C PHE A 264 -1.53 -24.36 3.83
N VAL A 265 -0.95 -23.16 3.96
CA VAL A 265 -1.63 -21.90 3.66
C VAL A 265 -2.08 -21.88 2.21
N ARG A 266 -1.20 -22.22 1.25
CA ARG A 266 -1.55 -22.25 -0.18
C ARG A 266 -2.65 -23.25 -0.52
N ALA A 267 -2.62 -24.44 0.09
CA ALA A 267 -3.68 -25.44 -0.11
C ALA A 267 -5.04 -24.88 0.31
N ILE A 268 -5.06 -24.12 1.41
CA ILE A 268 -6.28 -23.49 1.94
C ILE A 268 -6.67 -22.24 1.16
N ASP A 269 -5.70 -21.45 0.67
CA ASP A 269 -5.94 -20.28 -0.19
C ASP A 269 -6.64 -20.68 -1.49
N GLY A 270 -6.29 -21.84 -2.06
CA GLY A 270 -6.99 -22.41 -3.22
C GLY A 270 -8.47 -22.69 -2.98
N ILE A 271 -8.89 -22.82 -1.72
CA ILE A 271 -10.28 -23.09 -1.32
C ILE A 271 -10.98 -21.79 -0.86
N ALA A 272 -10.29 -20.96 -0.07
CA ALA A 272 -10.85 -19.74 0.53
C ALA A 272 -10.85 -18.53 -0.43
N GLY A 273 -10.00 -18.56 -1.46
CA GLY A 273 -9.76 -17.46 -2.39
C GLY A 273 -8.83 -16.39 -1.82
N GLU A 274 -8.28 -15.56 -2.71
CA GLU A 274 -7.37 -14.45 -2.39
C GLU A 274 -8.14 -13.11 -2.49
N ARG A 275 -8.86 -12.72 -1.43
CA ARG A 275 -9.60 -11.43 -1.40
C ARG A 275 -9.26 -10.62 -0.16
N VAL A 276 -9.29 -9.30 -0.28
CA VAL A 276 -9.07 -8.36 0.82
C VAL A 276 -10.31 -7.49 0.99
N SER A 277 -10.72 -7.29 2.23
CA SER A 277 -11.80 -6.40 2.62
C SER A 277 -11.29 -5.45 3.70
N MET A 278 -11.65 -4.17 3.56
CA MET A 278 -11.27 -3.14 4.51
C MET A 278 -12.52 -2.39 4.94
N ARG A 279 -12.65 -2.13 6.25
CA ARG A 279 -13.68 -1.26 6.79
C ARG A 279 -13.04 -0.08 7.51
N VAL A 280 -13.44 1.11 7.09
CA VAL A 280 -13.06 2.38 7.70
C VAL A 280 -14.13 2.79 8.72
N SER A 281 -13.73 3.00 9.97
CA SER A 281 -14.61 3.47 11.04
C SER A 281 -14.09 4.76 11.64
N ASN A 282 -14.21 5.85 10.89
CA ASN A 282 -14.40 7.24 11.35
C ASN A 282 -14.38 8.16 10.12
N TYR A 283 -15.31 9.13 10.04
CA TYR A 283 -15.31 10.16 9.01
C TYR A 283 -14.20 11.18 9.32
N PHE A 284 -13.06 11.07 8.65
CA PHE A 284 -12.14 12.20 8.42
C PHE A 284 -11.32 11.91 7.14
N PHE A 285 -11.33 12.86 6.20
CA PHE A 285 -10.88 12.71 4.80
C PHE A 285 -9.36 12.99 4.61
N LEU A 286 -8.88 12.74 3.36
CA LEU A 286 -7.63 13.11 2.66
C LEU A 286 -6.50 12.04 2.64
N PHE A 287 -5.94 11.58 1.51
CA PHE A 287 -5.79 12.11 0.14
C PHE A 287 -6.46 11.21 -0.93
N THR A 288 -7.37 11.76 -1.73
CA THR A 288 -7.63 11.27 -3.09
C THR A 288 -6.55 11.85 -3.99
N CYS A 289 -5.67 10.97 -4.51
CA CYS A 289 -5.08 11.20 -5.82
C CYS A 289 -6.26 11.34 -6.79
N ALA A 290 -6.32 12.45 -7.54
CA ALA A 290 -7.40 12.71 -8.49
C ALA A 290 -7.34 11.70 -9.65
N PHE A 291 -7.89 10.50 -9.45
CA PHE A 291 -8.35 9.66 -10.55
C PHE A 291 -9.73 10.19 -10.96
N LYS A 292 -9.75 11.03 -11.99
CA LYS A 292 -10.95 11.34 -12.75
C LYS A 292 -11.31 10.08 -13.56
N SER A 293 -11.90 9.09 -12.90
CA SER A 293 -12.53 7.96 -13.58
C SER A 293 -14.04 8.13 -13.45
N THR A 294 -14.65 8.56 -14.55
CA THR A 294 -16.08 8.50 -14.79
C THR A 294 -16.56 7.06 -14.66
N SER A 295 -17.07 6.68 -13.49
CA SER A 295 -18.09 5.63 -13.31
C SER A 295 -18.53 5.61 -11.85
N SER A 296 -19.79 5.99 -11.66
CA SER A 296 -20.60 5.98 -10.45
C SER A 296 -20.40 4.74 -9.57
N ILE A 297 -19.84 4.95 -8.36
CA ILE A 297 -20.04 4.06 -7.22
C ILE A 297 -21.31 4.54 -6.52
N GLN A 298 -22.42 3.83 -6.74
CA GLN A 298 -23.62 3.98 -5.93
C GLN A 298 -23.38 3.35 -4.57
N ALA A 299 -23.54 4.16 -3.52
CA ALA A 299 -23.58 3.71 -2.14
C ALA A 299 -24.93 3.02 -1.85
N ILE A 300 -24.87 1.82 -1.27
CA ILE A 300 -25.92 1.24 -0.43
C ILE A 300 -25.24 0.79 0.87
#